data_AF-A0A2J6PVW7-F1
#
_entry.id   AF-A0A2J6PVW7-F1
#
_cell.length_a   1.000
_cell.length_b   1.000
_cell.length_c   1.000
_cell.angle_alpha   90.00
_cell.angle_beta   90.00
_cell.angle_gamma   90.00
#
_symmetry.space_group_name_H-M   'P 1'
#
loop_
_entity.id
_entity.type
_entity.pdbx_description
1 polymer ?
#
loop_
_entity_poly.entity_id
_entity_poly.type
_entity_poly.pdbx_seq_one_letter_code
_entity_poly.pdbx_strand_id
1 'polypeptide(L)'
;MAEDSYQTLLTILRDRDVPYDRETIKAAFNDPESQTAIQAWIQEYLTPETLLTRDEAALYAALLKNGQVDTLAAQDTSFLQGLKDHEIQDAIEELKRSTVAIEKQTEALQLQQNAMASLLKNDKRTSQTRAHSEKGQVRKWAVEKGHMNAAIEELLQSLKYQMLDLEQQSKVSEAGVKQTVDNILKSDDKLLLSLQKLASDLEPGESDDDDTMTRIRELCARLIKYTVEGVRTRLDRVYLENLNSSTTLNGHDSDPKEVNDLQEELESLYSEILPVAQMSAEQQYLEPALRTIAATNGQGQERSVKAVKYIHDCLIFLVNRIETLLERTEESQCHRMALAYVIELTQRELSQMEPPIPKLASPTKSNTQRRRKSSSSQTSPIRARTTRRRSSGHDEDIEPEQLLARNLGVALPAEGVSDSARIEALEKMLSERITRLEGHANGLQSTTETSISSHLLDAQNTLGLLQGSLLAETRYGKVRLIDPQLESDVSKFDQEVQNLQESLEAVDLHRLQAKNVNREQLVERWSR
;
A
#
# COMPACT_ATOMS: atom_id res chain seq x y z
N MET A 1 34.49 -89.40 -17.71
CA MET A 1 33.11 -89.88 -17.87
C MET A 1 32.90 -91.24 -17.19
N ALA A 2 33.48 -92.34 -17.71
CA ALA A 2 33.29 -93.67 -17.12
C ALA A 2 33.88 -93.79 -15.70
N GLU A 3 35.14 -93.38 -15.51
CA GLU A 3 35.82 -93.38 -14.20
C GLU A 3 35.05 -92.55 -13.15
N ASP A 4 34.52 -91.39 -13.54
CA ASP A 4 33.78 -90.48 -12.65
C ASP A 4 32.44 -91.09 -12.23
N SER A 5 31.71 -91.73 -13.16
CA SER A 5 30.46 -92.43 -12.83
C SER A 5 30.68 -93.64 -11.91
N TYR A 6 31.79 -94.38 -12.08
CA TYR A 6 32.20 -95.45 -11.19
C TYR A 6 32.54 -94.93 -9.78
N GLN A 7 33.26 -93.80 -9.68
CA GLN A 7 33.58 -93.17 -8.40
C GLN A 7 32.33 -92.61 -7.70
N THR A 8 31.40 -91.99 -8.44
CA THR A 8 30.11 -91.49 -7.91
C THR A 8 29.23 -92.62 -7.38
N LEU A 9 29.17 -93.77 -8.06
CA LEU A 9 28.49 -94.96 -7.54
C LEU A 9 29.12 -95.43 -6.21
N LEU A 10 30.45 -95.51 -6.16
CA LEU A 10 31.17 -95.97 -4.96
C LEU A 10 31.06 -95.01 -3.76
N THR A 11 30.95 -93.70 -3.98
CA THR A 11 30.70 -92.75 -2.88
C THR A 11 29.28 -92.88 -2.36
N ILE A 12 28.27 -92.89 -3.24
CA ILE A 12 26.86 -93.00 -2.83
C ILE A 12 26.57 -94.34 -2.10
N LEU A 13 27.17 -95.45 -2.56
CA LEU A 13 27.04 -96.76 -1.87
C LEU A 13 27.71 -96.75 -0.48
N ARG A 14 28.83 -96.04 -0.33
CA ARG A 14 29.54 -95.89 0.95
C ARG A 14 28.79 -94.99 1.92
N ASP A 15 28.27 -93.85 1.45
CA ASP A 15 27.58 -92.86 2.29
C ASP A 15 26.24 -93.36 2.84
N ARG A 16 25.75 -94.51 2.34
CA ARG A 16 24.50 -95.17 2.70
C ARG A 16 24.66 -96.56 3.34
N ASP A 17 25.90 -96.95 3.68
CA ASP A 17 26.23 -98.23 4.33
C ASP A 17 25.67 -99.49 3.61
N VAL A 18 25.54 -99.44 2.28
CA VAL A 18 25.08 -100.60 1.48
C VAL A 18 26.25 -101.56 1.23
N PRO A 19 26.17 -102.85 1.60
CA PRO A 19 27.25 -103.80 1.36
C PRO A 19 27.39 -104.09 -0.15
N TYR A 20 28.57 -103.86 -0.70
CA TYR A 20 28.87 -104.09 -2.12
C TYR A 20 30.20 -104.84 -2.31
N ASP A 21 30.27 -105.68 -3.33
CA ASP A 21 31.53 -106.29 -3.78
C ASP A 21 32.17 -105.40 -4.85
N ARG A 22 33.43 -105.01 -4.63
CA ARG A 22 34.14 -104.04 -5.47
C ARG A 22 34.66 -104.66 -6.76
N GLU A 23 34.93 -105.96 -6.78
CA GLU A 23 35.53 -106.61 -7.96
C GLU A 23 34.46 -107.00 -8.99
N THR A 24 33.24 -107.36 -8.55
CA THR A 24 32.10 -107.60 -9.45
C THR A 24 31.63 -106.32 -10.14
N ILE A 25 31.58 -105.18 -9.44
CA ILE A 25 31.24 -103.88 -10.04
C ILE A 25 32.30 -103.45 -11.06
N LYS A 26 33.61 -103.65 -10.79
CA LYS A 26 34.65 -103.39 -11.80
C LYS A 26 34.49 -104.28 -13.02
N ALA A 27 34.21 -105.57 -12.84
CA ALA A 27 33.99 -106.50 -13.95
C ALA A 27 32.80 -106.05 -14.82
N ALA A 28 31.70 -105.60 -14.21
CA ALA A 28 30.53 -105.07 -14.91
C ALA A 28 30.77 -103.70 -15.58
N PHE A 29 31.73 -102.89 -15.13
CA PHE A 29 32.12 -101.64 -15.80
C PHE A 29 33.12 -101.85 -16.95
N ASN A 30 33.75 -103.02 -17.05
CA ASN A 30 34.73 -103.34 -18.10
C ASN A 30 34.09 -103.91 -19.39
N ASP A 31 32.83 -104.36 -19.31
CA ASP A 31 32.05 -104.79 -20.46
C ASP A 31 31.29 -103.58 -21.07
N PRO A 32 31.47 -103.25 -22.36
CA PRO A 32 31.02 -101.97 -22.91
C PRO A 32 29.49 -101.82 -22.99
N GLU A 33 28.74 -102.91 -23.21
CA GLU A 33 27.27 -102.84 -23.26
C GLU A 33 26.71 -102.55 -21.87
N SER A 34 27.10 -103.35 -20.87
CA SER A 34 26.68 -103.12 -19.48
C SER A 34 27.22 -101.81 -18.90
N GLN A 35 28.41 -101.34 -19.29
CA GLN A 35 28.92 -100.01 -18.90
C GLN A 35 27.97 -98.87 -19.31
N THR A 36 27.44 -98.89 -20.54
CA THR A 36 26.50 -97.85 -20.99
C THR A 36 25.14 -97.94 -20.29
N ALA A 37 24.64 -99.16 -20.05
CA ALA A 37 23.41 -99.40 -19.30
C ALA A 37 23.54 -98.95 -17.83
N ILE A 38 24.68 -99.23 -17.19
CA ILE A 38 24.97 -98.81 -15.81
C ILE A 38 25.12 -97.28 -15.72
N GLN A 39 25.75 -96.63 -16.69
CA GLN A 39 25.82 -95.16 -16.73
C GLN A 39 24.45 -94.52 -16.92
N ALA A 40 23.61 -95.05 -17.81
CA ALA A 40 22.23 -94.60 -17.97
C ALA A 40 21.41 -94.81 -16.68
N TRP A 41 21.59 -95.95 -16.01
CA TRP A 41 20.95 -96.24 -14.72
C TRP A 41 21.43 -95.31 -13.60
N ILE A 42 22.72 -94.99 -13.52
CA ILE A 42 23.25 -94.00 -12.57
C ILE A 42 22.63 -92.61 -12.86
N GLN A 43 22.52 -92.21 -14.12
CA GLN A 43 21.95 -90.92 -14.49
C GLN A 43 20.42 -90.83 -14.31
N GLU A 44 19.68 -91.93 -14.44
CA GLU A 44 18.23 -91.95 -14.23
C GLU A 44 17.88 -92.07 -12.74
N TYR A 45 18.58 -92.91 -11.95
CA TYR A 45 18.18 -93.25 -10.58
C TYR A 45 19.04 -92.61 -9.48
N LEU A 46 20.30 -92.23 -9.75
CA LEU A 46 21.27 -91.71 -8.76
C LEU A 46 21.61 -90.23 -9.00
N THR A 47 20.58 -89.38 -9.03
CA THR A 47 20.71 -87.91 -9.07
C THR A 47 20.53 -87.31 -7.67
N PRO A 48 21.11 -86.13 -7.34
CA PRO A 48 20.93 -85.52 -6.02
C PRO A 48 19.46 -85.26 -5.66
N GLU A 49 18.60 -84.99 -6.65
CA GLU A 49 17.15 -84.79 -6.46
C GLU A 49 16.38 -86.11 -6.21
N THR A 50 16.92 -87.26 -6.62
CA THR A 50 16.33 -88.60 -6.37
C THR A 50 16.94 -89.31 -5.15
N LEU A 51 17.90 -88.69 -4.47
CA LEU A 51 18.70 -89.31 -3.42
C LEU A 51 18.54 -88.59 -2.08
N LEU A 52 17.66 -89.11 -1.21
CA LEU A 52 17.60 -88.68 0.20
C LEU A 52 18.98 -88.68 0.84
N THR A 53 19.35 -87.54 1.43
CA THR A 53 20.54 -87.39 2.26
C THR A 53 20.44 -88.27 3.52
N ARG A 54 21.56 -88.44 4.24
CA ARG A 54 21.60 -89.23 5.48
C ARG A 54 20.60 -88.77 6.52
N ASP A 55 20.41 -87.45 6.65
CA ASP A 55 19.52 -86.87 7.66
C ASP A 55 18.06 -86.95 7.20
N GLU A 56 17.75 -86.76 5.92
CA GLU A 56 16.42 -87.03 5.36
C GLU A 56 16.03 -88.50 5.45
N ALA A 57 16.97 -89.43 5.24
CA ALA A 57 16.73 -90.86 5.42
C ALA A 57 16.47 -91.22 6.88
N ALA A 58 17.17 -90.58 7.83
CA ALA A 58 16.92 -90.74 9.26
C ALA A 58 15.56 -90.15 9.68
N LEU A 59 15.18 -88.99 9.13
CA LEU A 59 13.86 -88.37 9.32
C LEU A 59 12.74 -89.22 8.71
N TYR A 60 12.89 -89.73 7.49
CA TYR A 60 11.93 -90.62 6.86
C TYR A 60 11.77 -91.93 7.65
N ALA A 61 12.86 -92.51 8.16
CA ALA A 61 12.81 -93.67 9.04
C ALA A 61 12.15 -93.37 10.40
N ALA A 62 12.24 -92.15 10.91
CA ALA A 62 11.53 -91.71 12.12
C ALA A 62 10.03 -91.48 11.84
N LEU A 63 9.68 -90.87 10.70
CA LEU A 63 8.30 -90.65 10.27
C LEU A 63 7.58 -91.98 9.98
N LEU A 64 8.27 -92.96 9.37
CA LEU A 64 7.78 -94.33 9.20
C LEU A 64 7.46 -95.00 10.54
N LYS A 65 8.36 -94.88 11.53
CA LYS A 65 8.13 -95.41 12.89
C LYS A 65 6.97 -94.73 13.61
N ASN A 66 6.69 -93.47 13.27
CA ASN A 66 5.59 -92.68 13.84
C ASN A 66 4.26 -92.83 13.05
N GLY A 67 4.24 -93.54 11.92
CA GLY A 67 3.05 -93.74 11.09
C GLY A 67 2.54 -92.47 10.38
N GLN A 68 3.34 -91.41 10.31
CA GLN A 68 2.93 -90.12 9.74
C GLN A 68 3.15 -90.00 8.23
N VAL A 69 3.87 -90.93 7.61
CA VAL A 69 4.15 -90.94 6.17
C VAL A 69 2.85 -91.04 5.36
N ASP A 70 1.95 -91.95 5.73
CA ASP A 70 0.67 -92.14 5.02
C ASP A 70 -0.24 -90.91 5.12
N THR A 71 -0.18 -90.17 6.25
CA THR A 71 -0.94 -88.92 6.43
C THR A 71 -0.37 -87.75 5.64
N LEU A 72 0.94 -87.75 5.34
CA LEU A 72 1.59 -86.72 4.54
C LEU A 72 1.49 -87.03 3.04
N ALA A 73 1.52 -88.30 2.65
CA ALA A 73 1.26 -88.74 1.28
C ALA A 73 -0.19 -88.50 0.83
N ALA A 74 -1.13 -88.40 1.77
CA ALA A 74 -2.53 -88.03 1.52
C ALA A 74 -2.80 -86.51 1.52
N GLN A 75 -1.78 -85.67 1.75
CA GLN A 75 -1.88 -84.22 1.66
C GLN A 75 -1.29 -83.72 0.34
N ASP A 76 -1.90 -82.68 -0.25
CA ASP A 76 -1.36 -82.00 -1.42
C ASP A 76 -0.07 -81.24 -1.06
N THR A 77 1.07 -81.94 -1.13
CA THR A 77 2.41 -81.39 -0.94
C THR A 77 2.87 -80.48 -2.08
N SER A 78 2.05 -80.32 -3.13
CA SER A 78 2.24 -79.37 -4.24
C SER A 78 2.32 -77.90 -3.81
N PHE A 79 1.82 -77.55 -2.62
CA PHE A 79 1.99 -76.22 -2.01
C PHE A 79 3.31 -76.05 -1.26
N LEU A 80 4.06 -77.13 -1.02
CA LEU A 80 5.34 -77.11 -0.31
C LEU A 80 6.48 -77.23 -1.31
N GLN A 81 6.84 -76.11 -1.95
CA GLN A 81 8.11 -75.99 -2.66
C GLN A 81 9.24 -76.30 -1.67
N GLY A 82 9.95 -77.42 -1.90
CA GLY A 82 11.13 -77.76 -1.13
C GLY A 82 12.21 -76.70 -1.36
N LEU A 83 12.55 -75.94 -0.31
CA LEU A 83 13.63 -74.96 -0.38
C LEU A 83 14.92 -75.66 -0.76
N LYS A 84 15.51 -75.25 -1.87
CA LYS A 84 16.79 -75.79 -2.33
C LYS A 84 17.93 -75.04 -1.65
N ASP A 85 19.03 -75.73 -1.31
CA ASP A 85 20.18 -75.11 -0.64
C ASP A 85 20.75 -73.88 -1.39
N HIS A 86 20.62 -73.86 -2.72
CA HIS A 86 21.01 -72.69 -3.51
C HIS A 86 20.07 -71.49 -3.34
N GLU A 87 18.75 -71.72 -3.21
CA GLU A 87 17.77 -70.65 -2.92
C GLU A 87 18.02 -70.06 -1.53
N ILE A 88 18.41 -70.90 -0.56
CA ILE A 88 18.81 -70.45 0.79
C ILE A 88 20.11 -69.62 0.71
N GLN A 89 21.09 -70.06 -0.06
CA GLN A 89 22.35 -69.33 -0.25
C GLN A 89 22.13 -67.98 -0.97
N ASP A 90 21.31 -67.95 -2.02
CA ASP A 90 20.93 -66.74 -2.73
C ASP A 90 20.14 -65.77 -1.84
N ALA A 91 19.21 -66.27 -1.03
CA ALA A 91 18.49 -65.47 -0.03
C ALA A 91 19.43 -64.91 1.06
N ILE A 92 20.46 -65.66 1.48
CA ILE A 92 21.50 -65.17 2.40
C ILE A 92 22.35 -64.07 1.74
N GLU A 93 22.69 -64.21 0.45
CA GLU A 93 23.41 -63.16 -0.29
C GLU A 93 22.56 -61.92 -0.51
N GLU A 94 21.28 -62.07 -0.87
CA GLU A 94 20.34 -60.96 -1.02
C GLU A 94 20.09 -60.25 0.32
N LEU A 95 19.95 -61.00 1.42
CA LEU A 95 19.83 -60.43 2.77
C LEU A 95 21.10 -59.68 3.18
N LYS A 96 22.29 -60.17 2.83
CA LYS A 96 23.56 -59.43 3.05
C LYS A 96 23.61 -58.15 2.22
N ARG A 97 23.25 -58.20 0.93
CA ARG A 97 23.17 -57.02 0.04
C ARG A 97 22.16 -55.99 0.57
N SER A 98 21.01 -56.46 1.05
CA SER A 98 19.97 -55.64 1.69
C SER A 98 20.46 -55.03 3.00
N THR A 99 21.15 -55.79 3.86
CA THR A 99 21.74 -55.29 5.11
C THR A 99 22.74 -54.16 4.84
N VAL A 100 23.67 -54.34 3.89
CA VAL A 100 24.63 -53.29 3.50
C VAL A 100 23.93 -52.07 2.88
N ALA A 101 22.84 -52.27 2.12
CA ALA A 101 22.03 -51.17 1.59
C ALA A 101 21.31 -50.39 2.71
N ILE A 102 20.76 -51.09 3.71
CA ILE A 102 20.12 -50.50 4.90
C ILE A 102 21.15 -49.75 5.73
N GLU A 103 22.32 -50.33 6.02
CA GLU A 103 23.42 -49.65 6.73
C GLU A 103 23.78 -48.33 6.05
N LYS A 104 24.04 -48.36 4.73
CA LYS A 104 24.32 -47.17 3.92
C LYS A 104 23.17 -46.14 3.94
N GLN A 105 21.91 -46.59 3.97
CA GLN A 105 20.76 -45.69 4.14
C GLN A 105 20.71 -45.09 5.56
N THR A 106 21.03 -45.85 6.61
CA THR A 106 21.07 -45.32 7.98
C THR A 106 22.21 -44.32 8.18
N GLU A 107 23.40 -44.56 7.60
CA GLU A 107 24.49 -43.58 7.57
C GLU A 107 24.07 -42.29 6.84
N ALA A 108 23.45 -42.42 5.66
CA ALA A 108 22.94 -41.27 4.92
C ALA A 108 21.87 -40.48 5.72
N LEU A 109 20.96 -41.18 6.41
CA LEU A 109 19.97 -40.55 7.28
C LEU A 109 20.60 -39.88 8.50
N GLN A 110 21.63 -40.48 9.13
CA GLN A 110 22.38 -39.84 10.20
C GLN A 110 23.12 -38.58 9.72
N LEU A 111 23.73 -38.61 8.53
CA LEU A 111 24.34 -37.43 7.91
C LEU A 111 23.30 -36.34 7.62
N GLN A 112 22.12 -36.69 7.10
CA GLN A 112 21.01 -35.75 6.89
C GLN A 112 20.49 -35.18 8.22
N GLN A 113 20.33 -36.01 9.26
CA GLN A 113 19.91 -35.59 10.60
C GLN A 113 20.93 -34.60 11.21
N ASN A 114 22.22 -34.89 11.09
CA ASN A 114 23.30 -34.01 11.55
C ASN A 114 23.34 -32.69 10.76
N ALA A 115 23.14 -32.74 9.45
CA ALA A 115 23.02 -31.54 8.61
C ALA A 115 21.81 -30.68 9.00
N MET A 116 20.63 -31.28 9.19
CA MET A 116 19.43 -30.58 9.66
C MET A 116 19.63 -29.99 11.07
N ALA A 117 20.25 -30.74 12.00
CA ALA A 117 20.57 -30.24 13.33
C ALA A 117 21.55 -29.05 13.30
N SER A 118 22.50 -29.04 12.35
CA SER A 118 23.40 -27.91 12.09
C SER A 118 22.65 -26.69 11.53
N LEU A 119 21.77 -26.90 10.55
CA LEU A 119 20.91 -25.84 9.98
C LEU A 119 20.01 -25.21 11.05
N LEU A 120 19.35 -26.02 11.89
CA LEU A 120 18.51 -25.52 13.00
C LEU A 120 19.31 -24.73 14.05
N LYS A 121 20.57 -25.10 14.31
CA LYS A 121 21.46 -24.33 15.20
C LYS A 121 21.87 -22.99 14.54
N ASN A 122 22.20 -23.01 13.26
CA ASN A 122 22.56 -21.81 12.50
C ASN A 122 21.39 -20.84 12.34
N ASP A 123 20.18 -21.34 12.10
CA ASP A 123 18.98 -20.51 12.02
C ASP A 123 18.63 -19.88 13.37
N LYS A 124 18.67 -20.65 14.47
CA LYS A 124 18.54 -20.09 15.83
C LYS A 124 19.56 -18.98 16.13
N ARG A 125 20.83 -19.18 15.76
CA ARG A 125 21.89 -18.15 15.89
C ARG A 125 21.62 -16.92 15.02
N THR A 126 21.15 -17.13 13.79
CA THR A 126 20.83 -16.05 12.84
C THR A 126 19.64 -15.23 13.32
N SER A 127 18.56 -15.90 13.75
CA SER A 127 17.38 -15.30 14.35
C SER A 127 17.72 -14.49 15.61
N GLN A 128 18.54 -15.03 16.52
CA GLN A 128 19.04 -14.30 17.69
C GLN A 128 19.86 -13.05 17.29
N THR A 129 20.68 -13.14 16.26
CA THR A 129 21.49 -12.02 15.76
C THR A 129 20.62 -10.93 15.13
N ARG A 130 19.61 -11.32 14.33
CA ARG A 130 18.60 -10.41 13.77
C ARG A 130 17.82 -9.71 14.88
N ALA A 131 17.25 -10.46 15.83
CA ALA A 131 16.50 -9.91 16.96
C ALA A 131 17.35 -8.98 17.86
N HIS A 132 18.66 -9.19 17.96
CA HIS A 132 19.57 -8.27 18.65
C HIS A 132 19.78 -6.97 17.84
N SER A 133 19.99 -7.09 16.53
CA SER A 133 20.12 -5.95 15.61
C SER A 133 18.86 -5.08 15.57
N GLU A 134 17.69 -5.71 15.45
CA GLU A 134 16.37 -5.06 15.48
C GLU A 134 16.15 -4.31 16.80
N LYS A 135 16.43 -4.94 17.95
CA LYS A 135 16.38 -4.26 19.25
C LYS A 135 17.35 -3.08 19.33
N GLY A 136 18.51 -3.17 18.67
CA GLY A 136 19.45 -2.07 18.51
C GLY A 136 18.89 -0.92 17.67
N GLN A 137 18.29 -1.23 16.52
CA GLN A 137 17.65 -0.24 15.63
C GLN A 137 16.46 0.44 16.31
N VAL A 138 15.54 -0.32 16.91
CA VAL A 138 14.38 0.22 17.64
C VAL A 138 14.82 1.15 18.77
N ARG A 139 15.89 0.83 19.50
CA ARG A 139 16.47 1.73 20.51
C ARG A 139 17.04 3.01 19.89
N LYS A 140 17.76 2.93 18.77
CA LYS A 140 18.28 4.10 18.06
C LYS A 140 17.14 5.01 17.60
N TRP A 141 16.12 4.46 16.93
CA TRP A 141 14.94 5.21 16.49
C TRP A 141 14.14 5.80 17.65
N ALA A 142 14.05 5.12 18.80
CA ALA A 142 13.41 5.68 19.99
C ALA A 142 14.17 6.88 20.56
N VAL A 143 15.51 6.84 20.59
CA VAL A 143 16.36 7.96 21.00
C VAL A 143 16.29 9.11 19.99
N GLU A 144 16.38 8.82 18.71
CA GLU A 144 16.30 9.80 17.61
C GLU A 144 14.93 10.49 17.58
N LYS A 145 13.84 9.73 17.72
CA LYS A 145 12.49 10.29 17.89
C LYS A 145 12.38 11.16 19.15
N GLY A 146 12.99 10.75 20.26
CA GLY A 146 13.06 11.56 21.48
C GLY A 146 13.80 12.87 21.26
N HIS A 147 14.91 12.86 20.53
CA HIS A 147 15.68 14.06 20.20
C HIS A 147 14.93 14.98 19.23
N MET A 148 14.30 14.43 18.19
CA MET A 148 13.44 15.18 17.27
C MET A 148 12.26 15.83 17.99
N ASN A 149 11.58 15.09 18.89
CA ASN A 149 10.50 15.65 19.71
C ASN A 149 11.01 16.80 20.61
N ALA A 150 12.15 16.64 21.28
CA ALA A 150 12.73 17.69 22.12
C ALA A 150 13.10 18.94 21.31
N ALA A 151 13.67 18.78 20.11
CA ALA A 151 13.96 19.89 19.20
C ALA A 151 12.69 20.58 18.69
N ILE A 152 11.62 19.82 18.43
CA ILE A 152 10.29 20.36 18.09
C ILE A 152 9.73 21.16 19.29
N GLU A 153 9.78 20.62 20.51
CA GLU A 153 9.33 21.31 21.73
C GLU A 153 10.10 22.62 21.97
N GLU A 154 11.43 22.61 21.80
CA GLU A 154 12.28 23.81 21.90
C GLU A 154 11.92 24.86 20.82
N LEU A 155 11.75 24.43 19.56
CA LEU A 155 11.33 25.32 18.47
C LEU A 155 9.93 25.91 18.72
N LEU A 156 8.96 25.10 19.14
CA LEU A 156 7.60 25.56 19.50
C LEU A 156 7.63 26.55 20.67
N GLN A 157 8.46 26.30 21.67
CA GLN A 157 8.63 27.22 22.79
C GLN A 157 9.30 28.53 22.35
N SER A 158 10.30 28.48 21.46
CA SER A 158 10.92 29.68 20.90
C SER A 158 9.95 30.51 20.06
N LEU A 159 9.14 29.86 19.22
CA LEU A 159 8.08 30.50 18.42
C LEU A 159 7.03 31.16 19.32
N LYS A 160 6.64 30.49 20.42
CA LYS A 160 5.71 31.04 21.41
C LYS A 160 6.29 32.27 22.11
N TYR A 161 7.59 32.29 22.44
CA TYR A 161 8.23 33.49 22.98
C TYR A 161 8.29 34.63 21.97
N GLN A 162 8.66 34.36 20.70
CA GLN A 162 8.64 35.35 19.63
C GLN A 162 7.25 35.92 19.38
N MET A 163 6.21 35.09 19.41
CA MET A 163 4.81 35.52 19.29
C MET A 163 4.41 36.46 20.43
N LEU A 164 4.75 36.14 21.69
CA LEU A 164 4.46 36.99 22.85
C LEU A 164 5.23 38.32 22.82
N ASP A 165 6.48 38.31 22.35
CA ASP A 165 7.29 39.51 22.15
C ASP A 165 6.70 40.40 21.05
N LEU A 166 6.33 39.85 19.89
CA LEU A 166 5.64 40.57 18.81
C LEU A 166 4.28 41.14 19.26
N GLU A 167 3.51 40.39 20.05
CA GLU A 167 2.24 40.88 20.62
C GLU A 167 2.47 42.06 21.58
N GLN A 168 3.53 42.01 22.39
CA GLN A 168 3.89 43.08 23.32
C GLN A 168 4.43 44.31 22.57
N GLN A 169 5.30 44.13 21.58
CA GLN A 169 5.81 45.20 20.72
C GLN A 169 4.68 45.89 19.94
N SER A 170 3.71 45.12 19.44
CA SER A 170 2.51 45.64 18.78
C SER A 170 1.70 46.56 19.72
N LYS A 171 1.45 46.14 20.97
CA LYS A 171 0.76 46.95 21.99
C LYS A 171 1.52 48.23 22.36
N VAL A 172 2.84 48.16 22.51
CA VAL A 172 3.69 49.32 22.80
C VAL A 172 3.70 50.30 21.62
N SER A 173 3.80 49.80 20.40
CA SER A 173 3.73 50.60 19.17
C SER A 173 2.36 51.30 19.04
N GLU A 174 1.26 50.59 19.27
CA GLU A 174 -0.10 51.15 19.24
C GLU A 174 -0.29 52.28 20.25
N ALA A 175 0.24 52.13 21.48
CA ALA A 175 0.23 53.20 22.48
C ALA A 175 1.07 54.40 22.05
N GLY A 176 2.24 54.17 21.44
CA GLY A 176 3.11 55.21 20.89
C GLY A 176 2.44 56.00 19.76
N VAL A 177 1.81 55.33 18.80
CA VAL A 177 1.09 55.97 17.69
C VAL A 177 -0.10 56.79 18.18
N LYS A 178 -0.87 56.28 19.15
CA LYS A 178 -1.95 57.07 19.78
C LYS A 178 -1.40 58.32 20.45
N GLN A 179 -0.29 58.21 21.20
CA GLN A 179 0.33 59.34 21.87
C GLN A 179 0.90 60.39 20.89
N THR A 180 1.47 59.99 19.74
CA THR A 180 1.96 60.95 18.74
C THR A 180 0.81 61.67 18.04
N VAL A 181 -0.27 60.96 17.66
CA VAL A 181 -1.48 61.57 17.09
C VAL A 181 -2.10 62.57 18.08
N ASP A 182 -2.30 62.15 19.34
CA ASP A 182 -2.81 63.01 20.42
C ASP A 182 -1.99 64.30 20.61
N ASN A 183 -0.66 64.17 20.60
CA ASN A 183 0.25 65.31 20.79
C ASN A 183 0.22 66.26 19.60
N ILE A 184 0.07 65.74 18.38
CA ILE A 184 -0.01 66.58 17.19
C ILE A 184 -1.36 67.28 17.16
N LEU A 185 -2.51 66.58 17.29
CA LEU A 185 -3.82 67.23 17.35
C LEU A 185 -3.89 68.36 18.41
N LYS A 186 -3.31 68.16 19.60
CA LYS A 186 -3.17 69.21 20.64
C LYS A 186 -2.27 70.39 20.23
N SER A 187 -1.38 70.23 19.25
CA SER A 187 -0.59 71.29 18.63
C SER A 187 -1.39 72.03 17.56
N ASP A 188 -2.20 71.31 16.79
CA ASP A 188 -3.07 71.81 15.73
C ASP A 188 -4.20 72.66 16.35
N ASP A 189 -4.83 72.20 17.42
CA ASP A 189 -5.83 72.95 18.20
C ASP A 189 -5.27 74.28 18.72
N LYS A 190 -4.03 74.29 19.22
CA LYS A 190 -3.36 75.52 19.68
C LYS A 190 -3.11 76.48 18.53
N LEU A 191 -2.75 75.97 17.36
CA LEU A 191 -2.56 76.77 16.15
C LEU A 191 -3.91 77.35 15.70
N LEU A 192 -4.96 76.53 15.60
CA LEU A 192 -6.31 76.95 15.25
C LEU A 192 -6.86 78.02 16.21
N LEU A 193 -6.66 77.87 17.52
CA LEU A 193 -7.00 78.90 18.52
C LEU A 193 -6.21 80.21 18.33
N SER A 194 -4.98 80.15 17.81
CA SER A 194 -4.21 81.35 17.47
C SER A 194 -4.69 82.00 16.16
N LEU A 195 -5.08 81.20 15.15
CA LEU A 195 -5.69 81.70 13.93
C LEU A 195 -7.08 82.31 14.19
N GLN A 196 -7.87 81.72 15.10
CA GLN A 196 -9.17 82.27 15.50
C GLN A 196 -9.03 83.66 16.13
N LYS A 197 -8.03 83.85 17.01
CA LYS A 197 -7.73 85.18 17.58
C LYS A 197 -7.29 86.16 16.51
N LEU A 198 -6.39 85.75 15.62
CA LEU A 198 -5.96 86.59 14.50
C LEU A 198 -7.13 86.94 13.57
N ALA A 199 -8.09 86.04 13.38
CA ALA A 199 -9.29 86.27 12.59
C ALA A 199 -10.26 87.25 13.28
N SER A 200 -10.44 87.17 14.60
CA SER A 200 -11.22 88.17 15.35
C SER A 200 -10.55 89.54 15.38
N ASP A 201 -9.22 89.61 15.39
CA ASP A 201 -8.45 90.86 15.28
C ASP A 201 -8.49 91.44 13.84
N LEU A 202 -9.05 90.69 12.88
CA LEU A 202 -9.17 91.05 11.45
C LEU A 202 -10.58 91.49 11.04
N GLU A 203 -11.57 91.39 11.93
CA GLU A 203 -12.93 91.85 11.65
C GLU A 203 -12.90 93.37 11.42
N PRO A 204 -13.26 93.85 10.21
CA PRO A 204 -12.90 95.20 9.80
C PRO A 204 -13.78 96.24 10.49
N GLY A 205 -13.15 97.30 11.00
CA GLY A 205 -13.79 98.43 11.68
C GLY A 205 -14.57 99.37 10.76
N GLU A 206 -15.32 98.83 9.79
CA GLU A 206 -16.06 99.61 8.77
C GLU A 206 -17.12 100.53 9.39
N SER A 207 -17.60 100.25 10.61
CA SER A 207 -18.58 101.12 11.28
C SER A 207 -18.00 102.46 11.72
N ASP A 208 -16.79 102.48 12.28
CA ASP A 208 -16.23 103.69 12.91
C ASP A 208 -15.64 104.65 11.85
N ASP A 209 -15.07 104.11 10.77
CA ASP A 209 -14.53 104.91 9.66
C ASP A 209 -15.65 105.57 8.80
N ASP A 210 -16.81 104.94 8.59
CA ASP A 210 -17.92 105.57 7.85
C ASP A 210 -18.73 106.56 8.73
N ASP A 211 -18.93 106.24 10.03
CA ASP A 211 -19.54 107.18 10.98
C ASP A 211 -18.67 108.44 11.19
N THR A 212 -17.34 108.30 11.26
CA THR A 212 -16.44 109.46 11.30
C THR A 212 -16.42 110.21 9.98
N MET A 213 -16.47 109.53 8.83
CA MET A 213 -16.52 110.17 7.51
C MET A 213 -17.80 110.98 7.29
N THR A 214 -18.97 110.44 7.67
CA THR A 214 -20.25 111.17 7.61
C THR A 214 -20.24 112.37 8.55
N ARG A 215 -19.66 112.23 9.76
CA ARG A 215 -19.50 113.34 10.71
C ARG A 215 -18.58 114.44 10.20
N ILE A 216 -17.48 114.11 9.52
CA ILE A 216 -16.57 115.09 8.91
C ILE A 216 -17.27 115.87 7.79
N ARG A 217 -18.04 115.21 6.92
CA ARG A 217 -18.88 115.87 5.90
C ARG A 217 -19.87 116.85 6.54
N GLU A 218 -20.55 116.43 7.60
CA GLU A 218 -21.53 117.25 8.32
C GLU A 218 -20.88 118.49 8.98
N LEU A 219 -19.70 118.33 9.57
CA LEU A 219 -18.95 119.45 10.14
C LEU A 219 -18.42 120.42 9.08
N CYS A 220 -17.93 119.92 7.93
CA CYS A 220 -17.54 120.76 6.80
C CYS A 220 -18.74 121.56 6.25
N ALA A 221 -19.91 120.94 6.10
CA ALA A 221 -21.13 121.62 5.67
C ALA A 221 -21.56 122.73 6.65
N ARG A 222 -21.46 122.49 7.97
CA ARG A 222 -21.68 123.54 8.99
C ARG A 222 -20.65 124.67 8.89
N LEU A 223 -19.38 124.35 8.68
CA LEU A 223 -18.31 125.36 8.54
C LEU A 223 -18.54 126.24 7.31
N ILE A 224 -18.84 125.65 6.15
CA ILE A 224 -19.19 126.39 4.92
C ILE A 224 -20.37 127.33 5.20
N LYS A 225 -21.45 126.83 5.82
CA LYS A 225 -22.60 127.66 6.18
C LYS A 225 -22.21 128.86 7.05
N TYR A 226 -21.48 128.64 8.15
CA TYR A 226 -21.10 129.73 9.06
C TYR A 226 -20.07 130.70 8.47
N THR A 227 -19.17 130.24 7.60
CA THR A 227 -18.25 131.16 6.88
C THR A 227 -18.99 132.02 5.86
N VAL A 228 -19.94 131.46 5.10
CA VAL A 228 -20.78 132.24 4.18
C VAL A 228 -21.64 133.25 4.93
N GLU A 229 -22.31 132.84 6.02
CA GLU A 229 -23.10 133.74 6.87
C GLU A 229 -22.22 134.83 7.52
N GLY A 230 -21.03 134.48 8.01
CA GLY A 230 -20.08 135.40 8.63
C GLY A 230 -19.44 136.40 7.65
N VAL A 231 -19.13 135.96 6.42
CA VAL A 231 -18.64 136.86 5.37
C VAL A 231 -19.77 137.78 4.92
N ARG A 232 -20.98 137.27 4.65
CA ARG A 232 -22.14 138.08 4.26
C ARG A 232 -22.47 139.15 5.29
N THR A 233 -22.66 138.78 6.56
CA THR A 233 -22.93 139.75 7.64
C THR A 233 -21.81 140.76 7.86
N ARG A 234 -20.54 140.39 7.63
CA ARG A 234 -19.42 141.34 7.64
C ARG A 234 -19.47 142.31 6.45
N LEU A 235 -19.89 141.84 5.28
CA LEU A 235 -20.01 142.62 4.05
C LEU A 235 -21.19 143.59 4.16
N ASP A 236 -22.36 143.13 4.60
CA ASP A 236 -23.52 143.95 4.97
C ASP A 236 -23.15 145.02 6.01
N ARG A 237 -22.39 144.67 7.05
CA ARG A 237 -21.92 145.64 8.05
C ARG A 237 -21.04 146.72 7.43
N VAL A 238 -20.07 146.35 6.59
CA VAL A 238 -19.17 147.31 5.92
C VAL A 238 -19.94 148.19 4.93
N TYR A 239 -20.89 147.64 4.20
CA TYR A 239 -21.77 148.39 3.30
C TYR A 239 -22.61 149.43 4.07
N LEU A 240 -23.25 149.03 5.17
CA LEU A 240 -24.02 149.93 6.04
C LEU A 240 -23.14 150.95 6.77
N GLU A 241 -21.93 150.59 7.20
CA GLU A 241 -20.96 151.52 7.79
C GLU A 241 -20.49 152.55 6.77
N ASN A 242 -20.24 152.15 5.52
CA ASN A 242 -19.88 153.06 4.43
C ASN A 242 -21.02 154.03 4.11
N LEU A 243 -22.27 153.55 3.97
CA LEU A 243 -23.45 154.41 3.77
C LEU A 243 -23.64 155.44 4.91
N ASN A 244 -23.48 155.01 6.17
CA ASN A 244 -23.56 155.92 7.33
C ASN A 244 -22.39 156.92 7.38
N SER A 245 -21.18 156.51 6.99
CA SER A 245 -20.02 157.41 6.93
C SER A 245 -20.16 158.47 5.83
N SER A 246 -20.67 158.08 4.65
CA SER A 246 -20.98 158.99 3.54
C SER A 246 -22.08 159.99 3.93
N THR A 247 -23.08 159.57 4.70
CA THR A 247 -24.16 160.44 5.19
C THR A 247 -23.70 161.46 6.25
N THR A 248 -22.62 161.18 6.98
CA THR A 248 -22.16 162.02 8.11
C THR A 248 -20.98 162.94 7.76
N LEU A 249 -20.28 162.69 6.64
CA LEU A 249 -19.09 163.43 6.21
C LEU A 249 -19.22 163.86 4.73
N ASN A 250 -19.88 165.01 4.54
CA ASN A 250 -20.12 165.76 3.30
C ASN A 250 -21.32 165.30 2.46
N GLY A 251 -22.23 166.23 2.20
CA GLY A 251 -23.27 166.09 1.18
C GLY A 251 -22.68 166.25 -0.22
N HIS A 252 -22.03 165.21 -0.73
CA HIS A 252 -21.69 165.06 -2.14
C HIS A 252 -22.73 164.12 -2.77
N ASP A 253 -23.42 164.56 -3.83
CA ASP A 253 -24.19 163.65 -4.67
C ASP A 253 -23.23 162.57 -5.20
N SER A 254 -23.40 161.32 -4.77
CA SER A 254 -22.80 160.17 -5.44
C SER A 254 -23.55 159.94 -6.76
N ASP A 255 -22.84 159.76 -7.87
CA ASP A 255 -23.50 159.47 -9.15
C ASP A 255 -24.26 158.13 -9.01
N PRO A 256 -25.60 158.09 -9.26
CA PRO A 256 -26.39 156.86 -9.07
C PRO A 256 -25.88 155.67 -9.89
N LYS A 257 -25.01 155.89 -10.89
CA LYS A 257 -24.33 154.82 -11.62
C LYS A 257 -23.26 154.12 -10.77
N GLU A 258 -22.38 154.87 -10.10
CA GLU A 258 -21.31 154.28 -9.28
C GLU A 258 -21.88 153.44 -8.14
N VAL A 259 -23.01 153.86 -7.54
CA VAL A 259 -23.72 153.09 -6.52
C VAL A 259 -24.33 151.81 -7.09
N ASN A 260 -24.86 151.86 -8.32
CA ASN A 260 -25.45 150.70 -8.99
C ASN A 260 -24.37 149.71 -9.45
N ASP A 261 -23.26 150.19 -10.00
CA ASP A 261 -22.12 149.38 -10.41
C ASP A 261 -21.50 148.65 -9.19
N LEU A 262 -21.33 149.37 -8.07
CA LEU A 262 -20.92 148.76 -6.79
C LEU A 262 -21.94 147.77 -6.24
N GLN A 263 -23.24 147.96 -6.47
CA GLN A 263 -24.27 146.98 -6.10
C GLN A 263 -24.19 145.72 -6.97
N GLU A 264 -23.96 145.85 -8.28
CA GLU A 264 -23.77 144.71 -9.18
C GLU A 264 -22.50 143.92 -8.84
N GLU A 265 -21.40 144.61 -8.50
CA GLU A 265 -20.18 143.97 -7.96
C GLU A 265 -20.43 143.25 -6.63
N LEU A 266 -21.26 143.81 -5.75
CA LEU A 266 -21.63 143.24 -4.45
C LEU A 266 -22.54 142.00 -4.60
N GLU A 267 -23.49 142.03 -5.53
CA GLU A 267 -24.35 140.89 -5.87
C GLU A 267 -23.55 139.76 -6.55
N SER A 268 -22.61 140.12 -7.44
CA SER A 268 -21.63 139.20 -8.03
C SER A 268 -20.79 138.52 -6.94
N LEU A 269 -20.22 139.29 -6.03
CA LEU A 269 -19.44 138.78 -4.89
C LEU A 269 -20.29 137.88 -3.97
N TYR A 270 -21.57 138.20 -3.74
CA TYR A 270 -22.48 137.33 -2.99
C TYR A 270 -22.80 135.99 -3.67
N SER A 271 -22.67 135.91 -4.99
CA SER A 271 -22.75 134.66 -5.75
C SER A 271 -21.46 133.82 -5.63
N GLU A 272 -20.29 134.47 -5.57
CA GLU A 272 -18.97 133.81 -5.52
C GLU A 272 -18.57 133.34 -4.11
N ILE A 273 -19.03 134.01 -3.05
CA ILE A 273 -18.70 133.66 -1.65
C ILE A 273 -19.02 132.20 -1.30
N LEU A 274 -20.13 131.63 -1.80
CA LEU A 274 -20.49 130.24 -1.51
C LEU A 274 -19.57 129.21 -2.23
N PRO A 275 -19.37 129.27 -3.56
CA PRO A 275 -18.36 128.44 -4.24
C PRO A 275 -16.97 128.51 -3.63
N VAL A 276 -16.48 129.70 -3.26
CA VAL A 276 -15.15 129.87 -2.66
C VAL A 276 -15.09 129.32 -1.23
N ALA A 277 -16.13 129.51 -0.42
CA ALA A 277 -16.23 128.89 0.90
C ALA A 277 -16.29 127.35 0.81
N GLN A 278 -17.01 126.81 -0.17
CA GLN A 278 -17.05 125.37 -0.44
C GLN A 278 -15.69 124.83 -0.85
N MET A 279 -15.07 125.38 -1.90
CA MET A 279 -13.74 124.95 -2.37
C MET A 279 -12.68 125.05 -1.26
N SER A 280 -12.68 126.12 -0.46
CA SER A 280 -11.69 126.29 0.61
C SER A 280 -11.90 125.29 1.75
N ALA A 281 -13.14 125.00 2.16
CA ALA A 281 -13.42 123.99 3.17
C ALA A 281 -13.13 122.56 2.68
N GLU A 282 -13.48 122.25 1.43
CA GLU A 282 -13.19 120.97 0.81
C GLU A 282 -11.67 120.74 0.69
N GLN A 283 -10.93 121.75 0.21
CA GLN A 283 -9.49 121.65 0.01
C GLN A 283 -8.67 121.62 1.30
N GLN A 284 -9.10 122.35 2.35
CA GLN A 284 -8.37 122.43 3.63
C GLN A 284 -8.70 121.30 4.60
N TYR A 285 -9.94 120.78 4.61
CA TYR A 285 -10.40 119.85 5.65
C TYR A 285 -10.92 118.53 5.09
N LEU A 286 -11.78 118.55 4.06
CA LEU A 286 -12.41 117.33 3.56
C LEU A 286 -11.43 116.43 2.79
N GLU A 287 -10.67 116.97 1.84
CA GLU A 287 -9.69 116.20 1.07
C GLU A 287 -8.56 115.64 1.94
N PRO A 288 -7.92 116.39 2.86
CA PRO A 288 -6.88 115.83 3.71
C PRO A 288 -7.42 114.73 4.62
N ALA A 289 -8.62 114.91 5.20
CA ALA A 289 -9.28 113.87 6.00
C ALA A 289 -9.54 112.60 5.19
N LEU A 290 -10.11 112.73 3.98
CA LEU A 290 -10.32 111.62 3.06
C LEU A 290 -9.02 110.89 2.71
N ARG A 291 -7.94 111.63 2.44
CA ARG A 291 -6.62 111.02 2.16
C ARG A 291 -6.06 110.30 3.38
N THR A 292 -6.24 110.82 4.59
CA THR A 292 -5.81 110.13 5.81
C THR A 292 -6.62 108.86 6.08
N ILE A 293 -7.94 108.89 5.92
CA ILE A 293 -8.83 107.72 6.09
C ILE A 293 -8.52 106.65 5.03
N ALA A 294 -8.32 107.07 3.77
CA ALA A 294 -7.91 106.15 2.70
C ALA A 294 -6.52 105.53 2.97
N ALA A 295 -5.59 106.28 3.58
CA ALA A 295 -4.28 105.77 3.95
C ALA A 295 -4.31 104.82 5.16
N THR A 296 -5.14 105.09 6.18
CA THR A 296 -5.32 104.18 7.32
C THR A 296 -6.04 102.90 6.89
N ASN A 297 -7.10 103.01 6.09
CA ASN A 297 -7.77 101.86 5.50
C ASN A 297 -6.82 101.05 4.59
N GLY A 298 -6.02 101.71 3.74
CA GLY A 298 -4.98 101.05 2.94
C GLY A 298 -3.97 100.25 3.78
N GLN A 299 -3.52 100.79 4.92
CA GLN A 299 -2.65 100.07 5.85
C GLN A 299 -3.37 98.95 6.61
N GLY A 300 -4.64 99.15 6.98
CA GLY A 300 -5.50 98.10 7.55
C GLY A 300 -5.67 96.93 6.59
N GLN A 301 -5.94 97.22 5.32
CA GLN A 301 -6.09 96.24 4.25
C GLN A 301 -4.77 95.52 3.92
N GLU A 302 -3.61 96.20 4.00
CA GLU A 302 -2.32 95.50 3.86
C GLU A 302 -2.06 94.52 5.01
N ARG A 303 -2.46 94.89 6.24
CA ARG A 303 -2.38 94.01 7.41
C ARG A 303 -3.36 92.85 7.32
N SER A 304 -4.61 93.09 6.90
CA SER A 304 -5.62 92.05 6.73
C SER A 304 -5.18 91.06 5.64
N VAL A 305 -4.70 91.52 4.48
CA VAL A 305 -4.17 90.65 3.41
C VAL A 305 -2.98 89.81 3.89
N LYS A 306 -2.06 90.39 4.67
CA LYS A 306 -0.93 89.65 5.26
C LYS A 306 -1.39 88.58 6.25
N ALA A 307 -2.35 88.90 7.11
CA ALA A 307 -2.89 87.97 8.10
C ALA A 307 -3.78 86.88 7.47
N VAL A 308 -4.62 87.20 6.49
CA VAL A 308 -5.39 86.22 5.68
C VAL A 308 -4.43 85.28 4.95
N LYS A 309 -3.34 85.80 4.35
CA LYS A 309 -2.33 84.95 3.73
C LYS A 309 -1.67 84.03 4.76
N TYR A 310 -1.30 84.54 5.94
CA TYR A 310 -0.74 83.72 7.01
C TYR A 310 -1.72 82.62 7.50
N ILE A 311 -3.01 82.95 7.66
CA ILE A 311 -4.07 82.00 7.98
C ILE A 311 -4.17 80.92 6.88
N HIS A 312 -4.16 81.31 5.61
CA HIS A 312 -4.21 80.39 4.47
C HIS A 312 -2.99 79.45 4.40
N ASP A 313 -1.77 80.00 4.52
CA ASP A 313 -0.52 79.23 4.55
C ASP A 313 -0.51 78.26 5.75
N CYS A 314 -1.04 78.67 6.91
CA CYS A 314 -1.20 77.79 8.07
C CYS A 314 -2.26 76.70 7.87
N LEU A 315 -3.39 76.99 7.22
CA LEU A 315 -4.41 75.99 6.89
C LEU A 315 -3.87 74.95 5.89
N ILE A 316 -3.10 75.37 4.88
CA ILE A 316 -2.38 74.44 3.98
C ILE A 316 -1.42 73.56 4.78
N PHE A 317 -0.64 74.15 5.70
CA PHE A 317 0.26 73.38 6.57
C PHE A 317 -0.48 72.35 7.44
N LEU A 318 -1.64 72.71 8.01
CA LEU A 318 -2.48 71.79 8.79
C LEU A 318 -3.01 70.64 7.91
N VAL A 319 -3.53 70.93 6.72
CA VAL A 319 -4.03 69.90 5.78
C VAL A 319 -2.92 68.92 5.39
N ASN A 320 -1.79 69.42 4.89
CA ASN A 320 -0.64 68.59 4.49
C ASN A 320 -0.11 67.73 5.67
N ARG A 321 -0.16 68.26 6.89
CA ARG A 321 0.25 67.52 8.10
C ARG A 321 -0.77 66.45 8.49
N ILE A 322 -2.06 66.70 8.34
CA ILE A 322 -3.11 65.69 8.59
C ILE A 322 -3.04 64.57 7.53
N GLU A 323 -2.83 64.90 6.26
CA GLU A 323 -2.66 63.91 5.17
C GLU A 323 -1.45 62.99 5.42
N THR A 324 -0.29 63.56 5.75
CA THR A 324 0.92 62.77 6.06
C THR A 324 0.82 61.98 7.38
N LEU A 325 -0.04 62.40 8.32
CA LEU A 325 -0.36 61.60 9.50
C LEU A 325 -1.32 60.47 9.20
N LEU A 326 -2.30 60.68 8.33
CA LEU A 326 -3.25 59.67 7.88
C LEU A 326 -2.50 58.54 7.17
N GLU A 327 -1.66 58.85 6.19
CA GLU A 327 -0.82 57.88 5.47
C GLU A 327 0.01 57.00 6.43
N ARG A 328 0.75 57.63 7.35
CA ARG A 328 1.56 56.90 8.35
C ARG A 328 0.74 56.08 9.34
N THR A 329 -0.46 56.53 9.67
CA THR A 329 -1.37 55.81 10.57
C THR A 329 -1.98 54.60 9.85
N GLU A 330 -2.31 54.74 8.57
CA GLU A 330 -2.76 53.64 7.71
C GLU A 330 -1.66 52.59 7.49
N GLU A 331 -0.41 53.00 7.22
CA GLU A 331 0.74 52.09 7.17
C GLU A 331 0.92 51.33 8.50
N SER A 332 0.88 52.03 9.63
CA SER A 332 0.97 51.41 10.95
C SER A 332 -0.21 50.49 11.25
N GLN A 333 -1.42 50.81 10.77
CA GLN A 333 -2.60 49.97 10.91
C GLN A 333 -2.47 48.70 10.06
N CYS A 334 -2.01 48.82 8.81
CA CYS A 334 -1.74 47.68 7.93
C CYS A 334 -0.70 46.74 8.56
N HIS A 335 0.40 47.29 9.09
CA HIS A 335 1.41 46.53 9.81
C HIS A 335 0.83 45.80 11.05
N ARG A 336 0.03 46.50 11.87
CA ARG A 336 -0.67 45.91 13.03
C ARG A 336 -1.61 44.78 12.61
N MET A 337 -2.36 44.94 11.52
CA MET A 337 -3.28 43.92 11.01
C MET A 337 -2.51 42.69 10.47
N ALA A 338 -1.40 42.90 9.78
CA ALA A 338 -0.53 41.80 9.33
C ALA A 338 0.08 41.04 10.52
N LEU A 339 0.60 41.73 11.54
CA LEU A 339 1.11 41.10 12.77
C LEU A 339 0.01 40.33 13.51
N ALA A 340 -1.18 40.93 13.67
CA ALA A 340 -2.32 40.26 14.32
C ALA A 340 -2.73 38.99 13.57
N TYR A 341 -2.77 39.02 12.24
CA TYR A 341 -3.06 37.85 11.41
C TYR A 341 -2.00 36.75 11.54
N VAL A 342 -0.70 37.11 11.57
CA VAL A 342 0.40 36.14 11.80
C VAL A 342 0.33 35.54 13.20
N ILE A 343 0.01 36.33 14.23
CA ILE A 343 -0.20 35.84 15.60
C ILE A 343 -1.41 34.89 15.65
N GLU A 344 -2.54 35.24 15.03
CA GLU A 344 -3.73 34.38 14.98
C GLU A 344 -3.47 33.07 14.20
N LEU A 345 -2.75 33.16 13.08
CA LEU A 345 -2.37 31.99 12.28
C LEU A 345 -1.43 31.07 13.06
N THR A 346 -0.38 31.60 13.69
CA THR A 346 0.53 30.79 14.51
C THR A 346 -0.17 30.18 15.73
N GLN A 347 -1.09 30.89 16.40
CA GLN A 347 -1.92 30.32 17.46
C GLN A 347 -2.82 29.18 16.97
N ARG A 348 -3.41 29.33 15.77
CA ARG A 348 -4.23 28.29 15.12
C ARG A 348 -3.41 27.05 14.78
N GLU A 349 -2.22 27.20 14.21
CA GLU A 349 -1.32 26.08 13.89
C GLU A 349 -0.81 25.39 15.17
N LEU A 350 -0.40 26.16 16.18
CA LEU A 350 -0.04 25.64 17.51
C LEU A 350 -1.17 24.83 18.15
N SER A 351 -2.42 25.27 17.99
CA SER A 351 -3.61 24.57 18.52
C SER A 351 -3.99 23.32 17.73
N GLN A 352 -3.62 23.23 16.45
CA GLN A 352 -3.82 22.03 15.62
C GLN A 352 -2.71 20.99 15.83
N MET A 353 -1.51 21.44 16.18
CA MET A 353 -0.32 20.60 16.38
C MET A 353 -0.32 19.82 17.71
N GLU A 354 -1.36 19.96 18.55
CA GLU A 354 -1.58 19.16 19.76
C GLU A 354 -2.66 18.07 19.56
N PRO A 355 -2.38 16.95 18.85
CA PRO A 355 -3.18 15.75 19.00
C PRO A 355 -2.93 15.17 20.39
N PRO A 356 -3.97 14.77 21.14
CA PRO A 356 -3.78 14.19 22.46
C PRO A 356 -3.00 12.88 22.35
N ILE A 357 -1.78 12.85 22.92
CA ILE A 357 -0.91 11.67 22.97
C ILE A 357 -1.70 10.49 23.56
N PRO A 358 -2.04 9.44 22.78
CA PRO A 358 -2.70 8.27 23.33
C PRO A 358 -1.65 7.50 24.14
N LYS A 359 -1.75 7.60 25.47
CA LYS A 359 -0.90 6.81 26.38
C LYS A 359 -1.07 5.34 26.04
N LEU A 360 0.04 4.62 25.85
CA LEU A 360 0.01 3.20 25.52
C LEU A 360 -0.69 2.41 26.64
N ALA A 361 -1.84 1.83 26.32
CA ALA A 361 -2.43 0.73 27.04
C ALA A 361 -3.18 -0.17 26.06
N SER A 362 -2.76 -1.43 25.96
CA SER A 362 -3.50 -2.51 25.31
C SER A 362 -3.97 -3.50 26.39
N PRO A 363 -4.94 -4.38 26.10
CA PRO A 363 -6.06 -4.28 25.16
C PRO A 363 -7.42 -4.36 25.92
N THR A 364 -8.52 -4.57 25.17
CA THR A 364 -9.85 -5.09 25.62
C THR A 364 -11.04 -4.13 25.59
N LYS A 365 -11.74 -4.18 24.43
CA LYS A 365 -13.22 -4.17 24.21
C LYS A 365 -14.11 -3.01 24.73
N SER A 366 -15.04 -2.64 23.83
CA SER A 366 -16.39 -2.07 24.08
C SER A 366 -16.46 -0.56 24.42
N ASN A 367 -17.42 0.25 23.96
CA ASN A 367 -18.42 0.15 22.85
C ASN A 367 -19.05 1.55 22.59
N THR A 368 -19.73 1.75 21.45
CA THR A 368 -20.73 2.82 21.16
C THR A 368 -20.22 4.29 21.08
N GLN A 369 -20.82 5.26 20.34
CA GLN A 369 -22.02 5.27 19.47
C GLN A 369 -22.10 6.52 18.53
N ARG A 370 -23.05 6.50 17.56
CA ARG A 370 -23.62 7.62 16.74
C ARG A 370 -22.69 8.19 15.62
N ARG A 371 -23.15 8.62 14.44
CA ARG A 371 -24.46 8.81 13.72
C ARG A 371 -24.12 9.12 12.22
N ARG A 372 -24.96 9.06 11.17
CA ARG A 372 -26.32 8.49 10.87
C ARG A 372 -26.59 8.64 9.34
N LYS A 373 -27.17 7.63 8.66
CA LYS A 373 -28.23 7.66 7.57
C LYS A 373 -28.12 6.38 6.70
N SER A 374 -29.03 5.40 6.84
CA SER A 374 -30.27 5.16 6.04
C SER A 374 -30.02 4.92 4.53
N SER A 375 -30.56 3.88 3.86
CA SER A 375 -31.87 3.21 4.04
C SER A 375 -31.97 1.80 3.39
N SER A 376 -32.95 0.98 3.85
CA SER A 376 -33.73 -0.09 3.13
C SER A 376 -33.01 -1.18 2.28
N SER A 377 -33.41 -2.47 2.25
CA SER A 377 -34.54 -3.19 2.86
C SER A 377 -34.41 -4.72 2.71
N GLN A 378 -34.73 -5.45 3.78
CA GLN A 378 -35.43 -6.76 3.87
C GLN A 378 -35.03 -8.03 3.06
N THR A 379 -35.36 -9.17 3.68
CA THR A 379 -35.48 -10.57 3.18
C THR A 379 -34.21 -11.39 2.85
N SER A 380 -33.86 -12.26 3.81
CA SER A 380 -33.23 -13.58 3.64
C SER A 380 -34.30 -14.65 3.27
N PRO A 381 -34.00 -15.95 2.97
CA PRO A 381 -32.72 -16.67 3.09
C PRO A 381 -32.41 -17.63 1.88
N ILE A 382 -31.50 -18.60 2.11
CA ILE A 382 -31.35 -19.91 1.41
C ILE A 382 -30.40 -20.01 0.20
N ARG A 383 -29.24 -20.65 0.50
CA ARG A 383 -28.56 -21.73 -0.24
C ARG A 383 -27.89 -21.42 -1.58
N ALA A 384 -26.55 -21.45 -1.51
CA ALA A 384 -25.61 -22.00 -2.48
C ALA A 384 -26.15 -22.44 -3.85
N ARG A 385 -25.73 -21.74 -4.91
CA ARG A 385 -25.50 -22.39 -6.20
C ARG A 385 -24.36 -21.74 -6.98
N THR A 386 -23.49 -22.61 -7.47
CA THR A 386 -22.39 -22.32 -8.39
C THR A 386 -22.93 -21.94 -9.78
N THR A 387 -22.62 -20.75 -10.29
CA THR A 387 -22.78 -20.38 -11.70
C THR A 387 -21.59 -19.49 -12.10
N ARG A 388 -20.65 -20.02 -12.90
CA ARG A 388 -20.66 -20.08 -14.38
C ARG A 388 -20.20 -18.76 -15.02
N ARG A 389 -19.16 -18.91 -15.86
CA ARG A 389 -18.85 -18.15 -17.08
C ARG A 389 -19.85 -17.01 -17.39
N ARG A 390 -19.37 -15.77 -17.31
CA ARG A 390 -19.70 -14.75 -18.31
C ARG A 390 -18.40 -14.37 -19.01
N SER A 391 -18.38 -14.60 -20.32
CA SER A 391 -17.48 -13.93 -21.25
C SER A 391 -18.03 -12.53 -21.55
N SER A 392 -17.14 -11.61 -21.91
CA SER A 392 -17.33 -10.16 -22.14
C SER A 392 -17.48 -9.31 -20.87
N GLY A 393 -16.56 -8.34 -20.75
CA GLY A 393 -16.29 -7.58 -19.52
C GLY A 393 -14.79 -7.47 -19.32
N HIS A 394 -14.21 -6.39 -19.83
CA HIS A 394 -12.82 -5.95 -19.74
C HIS A 394 -12.30 -5.96 -18.28
N ASP A 395 -11.62 -7.04 -17.89
CA ASP A 395 -10.87 -7.17 -16.63
C ASP A 395 -9.46 -6.56 -16.81
N GLU A 396 -9.34 -5.23 -16.74
CA GLU A 396 -8.01 -4.56 -16.64
C GLU A 396 -7.63 -4.20 -15.19
N ASP A 397 -8.56 -4.35 -14.23
CA ASP A 397 -8.37 -4.01 -12.82
C ASP A 397 -8.23 -5.24 -11.87
N ILE A 398 -7.96 -6.44 -12.38
CA ILE A 398 -7.66 -7.59 -11.50
C ILE A 398 -6.16 -7.59 -11.18
N GLU A 399 -5.82 -7.40 -9.91
CA GLU A 399 -4.45 -7.50 -9.41
C GLU A 399 -3.78 -8.85 -9.81
N PRO A 400 -2.49 -8.85 -10.19
CA PRO A 400 -1.81 -10.06 -10.65
C PRO A 400 -1.78 -11.17 -9.60
N GLU A 401 -1.81 -10.82 -8.31
CA GLU A 401 -1.86 -11.75 -7.18
C GLU A 401 -3.18 -12.55 -7.16
N GLN A 402 -4.31 -11.90 -7.47
CA GLN A 402 -5.62 -12.54 -7.52
C GLN A 402 -5.74 -13.49 -8.74
N LEU A 403 -5.14 -13.14 -9.88
CA LEU A 403 -5.02 -14.02 -11.04
C LEU A 403 -4.17 -15.26 -10.76
N LEU A 404 -3.00 -15.07 -10.12
CA LEU A 404 -2.11 -16.17 -9.74
C LEU A 404 -2.78 -17.13 -8.76
N ALA A 405 -3.40 -16.60 -7.70
CA ALA A 405 -4.13 -17.39 -6.71
C ALA A 405 -5.28 -18.18 -7.35
N ARG A 406 -6.08 -17.55 -8.21
CA ARG A 406 -7.17 -18.21 -8.94
C ARG A 406 -6.65 -19.37 -9.82
N ASN A 407 -5.52 -19.20 -10.50
CA ASN A 407 -4.90 -20.27 -11.30
C ASN A 407 -4.40 -21.44 -10.42
N LEU A 408 -3.99 -21.17 -9.18
CA LEU A 408 -3.60 -22.17 -8.18
C LEU A 408 -4.81 -22.78 -7.43
N GLY A 409 -6.05 -22.39 -7.76
CA GLY A 409 -7.25 -22.84 -7.05
C GLY A 409 -7.31 -22.33 -5.60
N VAL A 410 -6.73 -21.16 -5.34
CA VAL A 410 -6.71 -20.42 -4.08
C VAL A 410 -7.66 -19.23 -4.22
N ALA A 411 -8.64 -19.11 -3.32
CA ALA A 411 -9.50 -17.94 -3.25
C ALA A 411 -8.93 -16.95 -2.22
N LEU A 412 -8.35 -15.84 -2.68
CA LEU A 412 -7.90 -14.78 -1.77
C LEU A 412 -9.10 -14.08 -1.12
N PRO A 413 -9.02 -13.70 0.17
CA PRO A 413 -10.08 -12.92 0.81
C PRO A 413 -10.14 -11.51 0.24
N ALA A 414 -11.35 -11.04 -0.05
CA ALA A 414 -11.61 -9.76 -0.71
C ALA A 414 -10.93 -8.56 -0.02
N GLU A 415 -10.66 -7.51 -0.80
CA GLU A 415 -10.21 -6.22 -0.28
C GLU A 415 -11.25 -5.64 0.69
N GLY A 416 -10.78 -5.23 1.87
CA GLY A 416 -11.62 -4.78 2.99
C GLY A 416 -11.78 -5.79 4.14
N VAL A 417 -11.31 -7.04 4.00
CA VAL A 417 -11.13 -7.95 5.15
C VAL A 417 -9.90 -7.51 5.95
N SER A 418 -9.97 -7.50 7.29
CA SER A 418 -8.80 -7.14 8.12
C SER A 418 -7.64 -8.11 7.91
N ASP A 419 -6.40 -7.60 7.94
CA ASP A 419 -5.21 -8.41 7.65
C ASP A 419 -5.09 -9.64 8.57
N SER A 420 -5.56 -9.52 9.82
CA SER A 420 -5.66 -10.67 10.75
C SER A 420 -6.54 -11.80 10.23
N ALA A 421 -7.73 -11.48 9.69
CA ALA A 421 -8.67 -12.46 9.16
C ALA A 421 -8.26 -12.94 7.77
N ARG A 422 -7.48 -12.14 7.03
CA ARG A 422 -6.81 -12.56 5.79
C ARG A 422 -5.75 -13.65 6.08
N ILE A 423 -4.91 -13.42 7.08
CA ILE A 423 -3.89 -14.38 7.54
C ILE A 423 -4.55 -15.68 8.02
N GLU A 424 -5.55 -15.61 8.90
CA GLU A 424 -6.26 -16.80 9.42
C GLU A 424 -6.90 -17.64 8.30
N ALA A 425 -7.50 -17.00 7.30
CA ALA A 425 -8.07 -17.69 6.14
C ALA A 425 -7.01 -18.40 5.27
N LEU A 426 -5.83 -17.79 5.10
CA LEU A 426 -4.72 -18.37 4.34
C LEU A 426 -4.04 -19.51 5.11
N GLU A 427 -3.80 -19.36 6.41
CA GLU A 427 -3.28 -20.42 7.29
C GLU A 427 -4.20 -21.65 7.32
N LYS A 428 -5.52 -21.42 7.42
CA LYS A 428 -6.51 -22.49 7.31
C LYS A 428 -6.43 -23.18 5.95
N MET A 429 -6.37 -22.43 4.85
CA MET A 429 -6.29 -23.04 3.51
C MET A 429 -4.99 -23.85 3.33
N LEU A 430 -3.87 -23.37 3.87
CA LEU A 430 -2.58 -24.06 3.86
C LEU A 430 -2.68 -25.40 4.61
N SER A 431 -3.21 -25.41 5.83
CA SER A 431 -3.38 -26.64 6.62
C SER A 431 -4.34 -27.65 5.95
N GLU A 432 -5.43 -27.20 5.34
CA GLU A 432 -6.32 -28.05 4.54
C GLU A 432 -5.64 -28.65 3.29
N ARG A 433 -4.64 -27.97 2.72
CA ARG A 433 -3.87 -28.50 1.57
C ARG A 433 -2.82 -29.51 2.00
N ILE A 434 -2.10 -29.27 3.10
CA ILE A 434 -1.12 -30.22 3.66
C ILE A 434 -1.80 -31.54 4.02
N THR A 435 -2.87 -31.48 4.82
CA THR A 435 -3.61 -32.68 5.27
C THR A 435 -4.21 -33.49 4.11
N ARG A 436 -4.66 -32.84 3.02
CA ARG A 436 -5.08 -33.54 1.79
C ARG A 436 -3.92 -34.20 1.07
N LEU A 437 -2.75 -33.56 1.00
CA LEU A 437 -1.56 -34.12 0.38
C LEU A 437 -1.08 -35.37 1.13
N GLU A 438 -0.99 -35.29 2.46
CA GLU A 438 -0.66 -36.42 3.34
C GLU A 438 -1.66 -37.58 3.16
N GLY A 439 -2.97 -37.27 3.11
CA GLY A 439 -4.01 -38.27 2.85
C GLY A 439 -3.88 -38.94 1.48
N HIS A 440 -3.55 -38.19 0.43
CA HIS A 440 -3.29 -38.75 -0.90
C HIS A 440 -2.01 -39.60 -0.95
N ALA A 441 -0.93 -39.18 -0.29
CA ALA A 441 0.33 -39.92 -0.22
C ALA A 441 0.13 -41.28 0.49
N ASN A 442 -0.47 -41.27 1.68
CA ASN A 442 -0.73 -42.47 2.46
C ASN A 442 -1.68 -43.43 1.73
N GLY A 443 -2.73 -42.91 1.09
CA GLY A 443 -3.67 -43.70 0.31
C GLY A 443 -3.04 -44.36 -0.92
N LEU A 444 -2.16 -43.64 -1.64
CA LEU A 444 -1.43 -44.18 -2.78
C LEU A 444 -0.42 -45.25 -2.35
N GLN A 445 0.35 -45.00 -1.29
CA GLN A 445 1.28 -45.98 -0.73
C GLN A 445 0.54 -47.29 -0.38
N SER A 446 -0.48 -47.21 0.49
CA SER A 446 -1.22 -48.40 0.94
C SER A 446 -1.88 -49.18 -0.20
N THR A 447 -2.45 -48.50 -1.20
CA THR A 447 -3.05 -49.20 -2.37
C THR A 447 -2.00 -49.86 -3.26
N THR A 448 -0.85 -49.23 -3.49
CA THR A 448 0.25 -49.84 -4.26
C THR A 448 0.87 -51.05 -3.55
N GLU A 449 1.20 -50.94 -2.26
CA GLU A 449 1.76 -52.05 -1.47
C GLU A 449 0.82 -53.25 -1.43
N THR A 450 -0.48 -53.02 -1.15
CA THR A 450 -1.49 -54.09 -1.10
C THR A 450 -1.60 -54.80 -2.46
N SER A 451 -1.71 -54.06 -3.56
CA SER A 451 -1.82 -54.64 -4.90
C SER A 451 -0.57 -55.46 -5.27
N ILE A 452 0.63 -54.91 -5.06
CA ILE A 452 1.90 -55.61 -5.35
C ILE A 452 1.99 -56.92 -4.55
N SER A 453 1.70 -56.89 -3.25
CA SER A 453 1.75 -58.08 -2.40
C SER A 453 0.80 -59.20 -2.86
N SER A 454 -0.42 -58.86 -3.28
CA SER A 454 -1.40 -59.84 -3.79
C SER A 454 -0.96 -60.48 -5.11
N HIS A 455 -0.38 -59.71 -6.03
CA HIS A 455 0.08 -60.22 -7.32
C HIS A 455 1.33 -61.11 -7.21
N LEU A 456 2.24 -60.80 -6.28
CA LEU A 456 3.42 -61.65 -6.05
C LEU A 456 3.05 -63.01 -5.44
N LEU A 457 2.12 -63.03 -4.49
CA LEU A 457 1.65 -64.27 -3.86
C LEU A 457 0.91 -65.19 -4.84
N ASP A 458 0.05 -64.62 -5.69
CA ASP A 458 -0.66 -65.37 -6.74
C ASP A 458 0.29 -65.91 -7.82
N ALA A 459 1.29 -65.12 -8.22
CA ALA A 459 2.35 -65.55 -9.13
C ALA A 459 3.20 -66.71 -8.56
N GLN A 460 3.51 -66.68 -7.26
CA GLN A 460 4.25 -67.76 -6.60
C GLN A 460 3.43 -69.05 -6.53
N ASN A 461 2.15 -68.96 -6.14
CA ASN A 461 1.25 -70.12 -6.06
C ASN A 461 1.05 -70.78 -7.43
N THR A 462 0.82 -69.98 -8.47
CA THR A 462 0.63 -70.50 -9.84
C THR A 462 1.89 -71.14 -10.41
N LEU A 463 3.08 -70.61 -10.10
CA LEU A 463 4.36 -71.24 -10.48
C LEU A 463 4.54 -72.60 -9.78
N GLY A 464 4.30 -72.68 -8.47
CA GLY A 464 4.39 -73.94 -7.72
C GLY A 464 3.45 -75.03 -8.26
N LEU A 465 2.19 -74.68 -8.56
CA LEU A 465 1.23 -75.61 -9.17
C LEU A 465 1.66 -76.06 -10.58
N LEU A 466 2.21 -75.18 -11.40
CA LEU A 466 2.74 -75.53 -12.73
C LEU A 466 3.95 -76.45 -12.63
N GLN A 467 4.87 -76.20 -11.70
CA GLN A 467 6.04 -77.05 -11.46
C GLN A 467 5.62 -78.43 -10.94
N GLY A 468 4.68 -78.50 -9.99
CA GLY A 468 4.11 -79.76 -9.51
C GLY A 468 3.46 -80.57 -10.63
N SER A 469 2.67 -79.92 -11.50
CA SER A 469 2.03 -80.56 -12.65
C SER A 469 3.03 -81.05 -13.70
N LEU A 470 4.09 -80.30 -13.98
CA LEU A 470 5.16 -80.69 -14.91
C LEU A 470 6.02 -81.85 -14.42
N LEU A 471 6.17 -82.01 -13.10
CA LEU A 471 7.00 -83.04 -12.48
C LEU A 471 6.20 -84.25 -11.98
N ALA A 472 4.87 -84.21 -11.98
CA ALA A 472 4.01 -85.28 -11.46
C ALA A 472 4.29 -86.66 -12.08
N GLU A 473 4.51 -86.72 -13.39
CA GLU A 473 4.81 -87.98 -14.11
C GLU A 473 6.30 -88.37 -14.06
N THR A 474 7.15 -87.52 -13.46
CA THR A 474 8.60 -87.73 -13.39
C THR A 474 8.96 -88.54 -12.14
N ARG A 475 9.00 -89.87 -12.27
CA ARG A 475 9.30 -90.78 -11.13
C ARG A 475 10.77 -90.80 -10.72
N TYR A 476 11.67 -90.46 -11.63
CA TYR A 476 13.13 -90.51 -11.50
C TYR A 476 13.76 -89.37 -12.33
N GLY A 477 15.09 -89.27 -12.40
CA GLY A 477 15.82 -88.10 -12.91
C GLY A 477 15.60 -87.74 -14.39
N LYS A 478 14.94 -88.59 -15.18
CA LYS A 478 14.57 -88.29 -16.57
C LYS A 478 13.15 -87.71 -16.62
N VAL A 479 13.03 -86.43 -16.97
CA VAL A 479 11.74 -85.75 -17.16
C VAL A 479 10.94 -86.42 -18.28
N ARG A 480 9.82 -87.04 -17.91
CA ARG A 480 8.79 -87.57 -18.81
C ARG A 480 7.55 -86.71 -18.67
N LEU A 481 7.08 -86.13 -19.78
CA LEU A 481 5.90 -85.27 -19.86
C LEU A 481 4.63 -86.06 -20.25
N ILE A 482 4.73 -87.38 -20.35
CA ILE A 482 3.70 -88.30 -20.78
C ILE A 482 3.63 -89.40 -19.73
N ASP A 483 2.42 -89.74 -19.29
CA ASP A 483 2.18 -90.84 -18.35
C ASP A 483 2.74 -92.17 -18.92
N PRO A 484 3.65 -92.86 -18.19
CA PRO A 484 4.20 -94.13 -18.65
C PRO A 484 3.15 -95.25 -18.75
N GLN A 485 2.00 -95.16 -18.08
CA GLN A 485 0.89 -96.09 -18.29
C GLN A 485 0.30 -95.91 -19.69
N LEU A 486 -0.01 -94.67 -20.08
CA LEU A 486 -0.47 -94.31 -21.42
C LEU A 486 0.53 -94.71 -22.51
N GLU A 487 1.83 -94.47 -22.32
CA GLU A 487 2.88 -94.93 -23.24
C GLU A 487 2.90 -96.47 -23.37
N SER A 488 2.69 -97.19 -22.27
CA SER A 488 2.57 -98.66 -22.28
C SER A 488 1.30 -99.16 -22.98
N ASP A 489 0.19 -98.43 -22.85
CA ASP A 489 -1.10 -98.80 -23.47
C ASP A 489 -1.11 -98.51 -24.97
N VAL A 490 -0.49 -97.40 -25.41
CA VAL A 490 -0.21 -97.15 -26.82
C VAL A 490 0.72 -98.22 -27.40
N SER A 491 1.76 -98.64 -26.66
CA SER A 491 2.67 -99.71 -27.10
C SER A 491 1.97 -101.07 -27.23
N LYS A 492 1.03 -101.39 -26.34
CA LYS A 492 0.18 -102.59 -26.44
C LYS A 492 -0.74 -102.50 -27.66
N PHE A 493 -1.36 -101.34 -27.88
CA PHE A 493 -2.21 -101.09 -29.04
C PHE A 493 -1.45 -101.25 -30.37
N ASP A 494 -0.22 -100.72 -30.47
CA ASP A 494 0.63 -100.94 -31.65
C ASP A 494 0.98 -102.42 -31.86
N GLN A 495 1.22 -103.18 -30.78
CA GLN A 495 1.41 -104.64 -30.86
C GLN A 495 0.13 -105.37 -31.30
N GLU A 496 -1.06 -104.96 -30.82
CA GLU A 496 -2.35 -105.48 -31.27
C GLU A 496 -2.59 -105.18 -32.76
N VAL A 497 -2.24 -103.98 -33.23
CA VAL A 497 -2.31 -103.59 -34.64
C VAL A 497 -1.32 -104.40 -35.49
N GLN A 498 -0.09 -104.62 -35.02
CA GLN A 498 0.89 -105.50 -35.70
C GLN A 498 0.40 -106.95 -35.77
N ASN A 499 -0.11 -107.50 -34.67
CA ASN A 499 -0.72 -108.84 -34.65
C ASN A 499 -1.91 -108.96 -35.62
N LEU A 500 -2.74 -107.91 -35.72
CA LEU A 500 -3.83 -107.85 -36.70
C LEU A 500 -3.29 -107.77 -38.13
N GLN A 501 -2.22 -107.00 -38.39
CA GLN A 501 -1.57 -106.93 -39.70
C GLN A 501 -0.94 -108.29 -40.09
N GLU A 502 -0.17 -108.93 -39.21
CA GLU A 502 0.36 -110.28 -39.43
C GLU A 502 -0.77 -111.29 -39.67
N SER A 503 -1.87 -111.20 -38.93
CA SER A 503 -3.03 -112.06 -39.16
C SER A 503 -3.67 -111.84 -40.54
N LEU A 504 -3.66 -110.60 -41.04
CA LEU A 504 -4.18 -110.23 -42.36
C LEU A 504 -3.24 -110.67 -43.48
N GLU A 505 -1.92 -110.54 -43.29
CA GLU A 505 -0.89 -111.01 -44.22
C GLU A 505 -0.83 -112.56 -44.27
N ALA A 506 -1.10 -113.23 -43.15
CA ALA A 506 -1.24 -114.68 -43.05
C ALA A 506 -2.55 -115.21 -43.69
N VAL A 507 -3.53 -114.35 -44.00
CA VAL A 507 -4.66 -114.72 -44.87
C VAL A 507 -4.14 -114.79 -46.30
N ASP A 508 -3.64 -115.98 -46.64
CA ASP A 508 -3.09 -116.31 -47.95
C ASP A 508 -4.14 -116.17 -49.06
N LEU A 509 -4.19 -114.97 -49.66
CA LEU A 509 -5.12 -114.62 -50.75
C LEU A 509 -4.97 -115.55 -51.97
N HIS A 510 -3.81 -116.18 -52.15
CA HIS A 510 -3.60 -117.18 -53.20
C HIS A 510 -4.25 -118.53 -52.87
N ARG A 511 -4.44 -118.91 -51.60
CA ARG A 511 -5.31 -120.04 -51.22
C ARG A 511 -6.80 -119.75 -51.45
N LEU A 512 -7.22 -118.48 -51.38
CA LEU A 512 -8.58 -118.06 -51.72
C LEU A 512 -8.82 -117.92 -53.23
N GLN A 513 -7.78 -117.59 -54.01
CA GLN A 513 -7.83 -117.59 -55.48
C GLN A 513 -7.54 -118.96 -56.12
N ALA A 514 -6.87 -119.88 -55.42
CA ALA A 514 -6.65 -121.23 -55.90
C ALA A 514 -7.99 -121.91 -56.17
N LYS A 515 -8.15 -122.41 -57.40
CA LYS A 515 -9.32 -123.18 -57.84
C LYS A 515 -9.61 -124.31 -56.85
N ASN A 516 -10.62 -124.10 -56.01
CA ASN A 516 -10.99 -125.09 -55.01
C ASN A 516 -11.55 -126.31 -55.74
N VAL A 517 -10.80 -127.41 -55.73
CA VAL A 517 -11.15 -128.64 -56.48
C VAL A 517 -12.50 -129.20 -56.04
N ASN A 518 -12.91 -128.98 -54.79
CA ASN A 518 -14.25 -129.36 -54.32
C ASN A 518 -15.35 -128.49 -54.96
N ARG A 519 -15.07 -127.21 -55.25
CA ARG A 519 -15.99 -126.32 -55.99
C ARG A 519 -16.05 -126.72 -57.47
N GLU A 520 -14.93 -127.05 -58.11
CA GLU A 520 -14.95 -127.53 -59.50
C GLU A 520 -15.62 -128.91 -59.63
N GLN A 521 -15.41 -129.84 -58.71
CA GLN A 521 -16.16 -131.11 -58.65
C GLN A 521 -17.66 -130.93 -58.39
N LEU A 522 -18.05 -129.91 -57.60
CA LEU A 522 -19.46 -129.58 -57.38
C LEU A 522 -20.07 -128.95 -58.64
N VAL A 523 -19.33 -128.09 -59.35
CA VAL A 523 -19.75 -127.55 -60.65
C VAL A 523 -19.85 -128.65 -61.72
N GLU A 524 -18.88 -129.56 -61.85
CA GLU A 524 -18.94 -130.68 -62.80
C GLU A 524 -20.07 -131.66 -62.50
N ARG A 525 -20.37 -131.93 -61.22
CA ARG A 525 -21.53 -132.74 -60.83
C ARG A 525 -22.88 -132.07 -61.09
N TRP A 526 -22.89 -130.76 -61.36
CA TRP A 526 -24.08 -129.96 -61.65
C TRP A 526 -24.09 -129.41 -63.10
N SER A 527 -23.10 -129.79 -63.93
CA SER A 527 -23.01 -129.42 -65.35
C SER A 527 -23.25 -130.59 -66.30
N ARG A 528 -24.07 -131.56 -65.87
CA ARG A 528 -24.70 -132.60 -66.71
C ARG A 528 -26.18 -132.67 -66.40
#